data_AF-A0A369J732-F1
#
_entry.id   AF-A0A369J732-F1
#
_cell.length_a   1.000
_cell.length_b   1.000
_cell.length_c   1.000
_cell.angle_alpha   90.00
_cell.angle_beta   90.00
_cell.angle_gamma   90.00
#
_symmetry.space_group_name_H-M   'P 1'
#
loop_
_entity.id
_entity.type
_entity.pdbx_description
1 polymer ?
#
loop_
_entity_poly.entity_id
_entity_poly.type
_entity_poly.pdbx_seq_one_letter_code
_entity_poly.pdbx_strand_id
1 'polypeptide(L)'
;MIRISSTSRQPRREAWTMDHLVHERSIVLGFAIDESSNLAYTSALNSYLTFCKLHNLPIEPTTETLSFFTVYMSFHIKPDSVSSYLSGICNQLEPYFPDVREHRNSILVSCTLTGCCRQFGTPIKRKKPLSTSDLNHVFYQTRSSPHHDDKLFLAMLFTGFHGLL
;
A
#
# COMPACT_ATOMS: atom_id res chain seq x y z
N MET A 1 34.34 -18.07 -10.01
CA MET A 1 33.92 -17.72 -11.38
C MET A 1 32.91 -18.78 -11.83
N ILE A 2 31.64 -18.42 -11.96
CA ILE A 2 30.57 -19.37 -12.34
C ILE A 2 30.75 -19.68 -13.84
N ARG A 3 30.93 -20.96 -14.21
CA ARG A 3 31.02 -21.38 -15.61
C ARG A 3 29.61 -21.75 -16.09
N ILE A 4 29.17 -21.11 -17.17
CA ILE A 4 27.91 -21.44 -17.84
C ILE A 4 28.11 -22.76 -18.58
N SER A 5 27.17 -23.70 -18.42
CA SER A 5 27.24 -25.01 -19.07
C SER A 5 27.13 -24.88 -20.59
N SER A 6 28.14 -25.39 -21.30
CA SER A 6 28.18 -25.43 -22.77
C SER A 6 27.14 -26.37 -23.39
N THR A 7 26.54 -27.26 -22.59
CA THR A 7 25.50 -28.20 -23.05
C THR A 7 24.10 -27.59 -23.08
N SER A 8 23.90 -26.41 -22.48
CA SER A 8 22.58 -25.77 -22.46
C SER A 8 22.32 -25.05 -23.79
N ARG A 9 21.28 -25.48 -24.52
CA ARG A 9 20.81 -24.82 -25.74
C ARG A 9 19.95 -23.62 -25.34
N GLN A 10 20.57 -22.49 -25.04
CA GLN A 10 19.85 -21.23 -24.85
C GLN A 10 19.58 -20.59 -26.23
N PRO A 11 18.37 -20.06 -26.49
CA PRO A 11 18.11 -19.28 -27.69
C PRO A 11 19.03 -18.05 -27.73
N ARG A 12 19.38 -17.59 -28.94
CA ARG A 12 20.11 -16.32 -29.09
C ARG A 12 19.23 -15.19 -28.57
N ARG A 13 19.69 -14.51 -27.51
CA ARG A 13 19.10 -13.28 -26.99
C ARG A 13 20.08 -12.15 -27.22
N GLU A 14 19.59 -11.02 -27.71
CA GLU A 14 20.40 -9.81 -27.79
C GLU A 14 20.69 -9.31 -26.38
N ALA A 15 21.90 -8.78 -26.18
CA ALA A 15 22.27 -8.16 -24.91
C ALA A 15 21.57 -6.81 -24.81
N TRP A 16 20.78 -6.62 -23.75
CA TRP A 16 20.23 -5.32 -23.42
C TRP A 16 21.27 -4.44 -22.74
N THR A 17 21.20 -3.14 -22.99
CA THR A 17 21.97 -2.15 -22.21
C THR A 17 21.46 -2.12 -20.77
N MET A 18 22.28 -1.61 -19.86
CA MET A 18 21.86 -1.46 -18.46
C MET A 18 20.64 -0.55 -18.34
N ASP A 19 20.58 0.54 -19.10
CA ASP A 19 19.44 1.46 -19.11
C ASP A 19 18.16 0.77 -19.58
N HIS A 20 18.26 -0.09 -20.61
CA HIS A 20 17.12 -0.85 -21.10
C HIS A 20 16.62 -1.86 -20.05
N LEU A 21 17.54 -2.57 -19.39
CA LEU A 21 17.20 -3.48 -18.28
C LEU A 21 16.49 -2.74 -17.13
N VAL A 22 16.97 -1.55 -16.76
CA VAL A 22 16.35 -0.72 -15.72
C VAL A 22 14.96 -0.25 -16.16
N HIS A 23 14.83 0.22 -17.40
CA HIS A 23 13.56 0.70 -17.96
C HIS A 23 12.49 -0.39 -18.02
N GLU A 24 12.81 -1.55 -18.61
CA GLU A 24 11.90 -2.69 -18.71
C GLU A 24 11.49 -3.19 -17.32
N ARG A 25 12.43 -3.24 -16.37
CA ARG A 25 12.12 -3.60 -14.98
C ARG A 25 11.12 -2.63 -14.36
N SER A 26 11.27 -1.32 -14.58
CA SER A 26 10.33 -0.31 -14.06
C SER A 26 8.92 -0.48 -14.64
N ILE A 27 8.80 -0.81 -15.93
CA ILE A 27 7.51 -1.10 -16.58
C ILE A 27 6.85 -2.33 -15.94
N VAL A 28 7.59 -3.44 -15.83
CA VAL A 28 7.08 -4.69 -15.25
C VAL A 28 6.68 -4.51 -13.78
N LEU A 29 7.45 -3.74 -13.01
CA LEU A 29 7.09 -3.38 -11.63
C LEU A 29 5.81 -2.54 -11.56
N GLY A 30 5.57 -1.65 -12.54
CA GLY A 30 4.31 -0.92 -12.66
C GLY A 30 3.11 -1.85 -12.85
N PHE A 31 3.25 -2.90 -13.66
CA PHE A 31 2.20 -3.91 -13.87
C PHE A 31 1.96 -4.83 -12.66
N ALA A 32 2.92 -4.94 -11.74
CA ALA A 32 2.79 -5.77 -10.55
C ALA A 32 1.92 -5.13 -9.46
N ILE A 33 1.60 -3.83 -9.58
CA ILE A 33 0.85 -3.07 -8.57
C ILE A 33 -0.59 -2.94 -9.03
N ASP A 34 -1.54 -3.40 -8.20
CA ASP A 34 -2.97 -3.19 -8.42
C ASP A 34 -3.30 -1.69 -8.52
N GLU A 35 -4.23 -1.31 -9.40
CA GLU A 35 -4.56 0.10 -9.68
C GLU A 35 -4.99 0.88 -8.42
N SER A 36 -5.70 0.23 -7.50
CA SER A 36 -6.09 0.84 -6.22
C SER A 36 -4.88 1.12 -5.31
N SER A 37 -3.88 0.24 -5.36
CA SER A 37 -2.61 0.40 -4.63
C SER A 37 -1.74 1.49 -5.25
N ASN A 38 -1.79 1.66 -6.57
CA ASN A 38 -1.06 2.71 -7.28
C ASN A 38 -1.56 4.11 -6.88
N LEU A 39 -2.88 4.31 -6.79
CA LEU A 39 -3.46 5.57 -6.31
C LEU A 39 -3.05 5.89 -4.88
N ALA A 40 -3.09 4.90 -3.98
CA ALA A 40 -2.67 5.06 -2.60
C ALA A 40 -1.17 5.41 -2.48
N TYR A 41 -0.31 4.75 -3.28
CA TYR A 41 1.14 5.02 -3.28
C TYR A 41 1.48 6.38 -3.88
N THR A 42 0.76 6.80 -4.92
CA THR A 42 0.90 8.14 -5.51
C THR A 42 0.50 9.22 -4.52
N SER A 43 -0.58 9.01 -3.77
CA SER A 43 -0.97 9.90 -2.66
C SER A 43 0.11 9.99 -1.58
N ALA A 44 0.73 8.85 -1.23
CA ALA A 44 1.81 8.80 -0.25
C ALA A 44 3.06 9.56 -0.73
N LEU A 45 3.48 9.36 -1.98
CA LEU A 45 4.61 10.08 -2.56
C LEU A 45 4.34 11.58 -2.63
N ASN A 46 3.17 12.00 -3.09
CA ASN A 46 2.82 13.42 -3.15
C ASN A 46 2.85 14.07 -1.76
N SER A 47 2.39 13.35 -0.73
CA SER A 47 2.47 13.81 0.67
C SER A 47 3.92 13.99 1.12
N TYR A 48 4.80 13.05 0.78
CA TYR A 48 6.23 13.12 1.08
C TYR A 48 6.94 14.24 0.35
N LEU A 49 6.73 14.40 -0.97
CA LEU A 49 7.32 15.49 -1.75
C LEU A 49 6.87 16.86 -1.23
N THR A 50 5.61 16.98 -0.84
CA THR A 50 5.07 18.20 -0.22
C THR A 50 5.76 18.48 1.11
N PHE A 51 5.93 17.47 1.96
CA PHE A 51 6.70 17.58 3.21
C PHE A 51 8.13 18.04 2.95
N CYS A 52 8.86 17.41 2.02
CA CYS A 52 10.23 17.80 1.70
C CYS A 52 10.30 19.26 1.23
N LYS A 53 9.36 19.68 0.37
CA LYS A 53 9.26 21.07 -0.11
C LYS A 53 8.96 22.06 1.02
N LEU A 54 8.04 21.73 1.93
CA LEU A 54 7.67 22.61 3.06
C LEU A 54 8.82 22.81 4.04
N HIS A 55 9.65 21.79 4.24
CA HIS A 55 10.74 21.81 5.21
C HIS A 55 12.13 22.05 4.58
N ASN A 56 12.21 22.34 3.28
CA ASN A 56 13.46 22.48 2.53
C ASN A 56 14.40 21.27 2.71
N LEU A 57 13.84 20.06 2.72
CA LEU A 57 14.57 18.81 2.82
C LEU A 57 14.82 18.20 1.42
N PRO A 58 15.90 17.42 1.24
CA PRO A 58 16.12 16.65 0.03
C PRO A 58 14.96 15.67 -0.23
N ILE A 59 14.74 15.36 -1.51
CA ILE A 59 13.78 14.31 -1.93
C ILE A 59 14.31 12.92 -1.62
N GLU A 60 15.63 12.76 -1.49
CA GLU A 60 16.25 11.50 -1.12
C GLU A 60 15.83 11.08 0.30
N PRO A 61 15.14 9.94 0.45
CA PRO A 61 14.64 9.48 1.72
C PRO A 61 15.77 8.84 2.55
N THR A 62 16.15 9.50 3.64
CA THR A 62 17.07 8.96 4.64
C THR A 62 16.31 8.45 5.87
N THR A 63 17.00 7.69 6.73
CA THR A 63 16.49 7.25 8.03
C THR A 63 15.92 8.42 8.85
N GLU A 64 16.62 9.55 8.90
CA GLU A 64 16.18 10.75 9.61
C GLU A 64 14.96 11.39 8.94
N THR A 65 15.01 11.63 7.63
CA THR A 65 13.92 12.28 6.89
C THR A 65 12.63 11.47 6.99
N LEU A 66 12.69 10.14 6.89
CA LEU A 66 11.54 9.26 7.07
C LEU A 66 11.01 9.28 8.50
N SER A 67 11.89 9.39 9.51
CA SER A 67 11.46 9.54 10.91
C SER A 67 10.70 10.85 11.14
N PHE A 68 11.18 11.97 10.60
CA PHE A 68 10.50 13.26 10.71
C PHE A 68 9.16 13.27 9.98
N PHE A 69 9.13 12.71 8.77
CA PHE A 69 7.90 12.52 8.02
C PHE A 69 6.88 11.68 8.80
N THR A 70 7.34 10.62 9.48
CA THR A 70 6.47 9.76 10.30
C THR A 70 5.80 10.55 11.42
N VAL A 71 6.55 11.37 12.15
CA VAL A 71 5.99 12.23 13.21
C VAL A 71 5.02 13.25 12.62
N TYR A 72 5.45 13.97 11.58
CA TYR A 72 4.65 14.99 10.92
C TYR A 72 3.30 14.45 10.44
N MET A 73 3.31 13.34 9.69
CA MET A 73 2.08 12.76 9.16
C MET A 73 1.21 12.13 10.25
N SER A 74 1.79 11.55 11.29
CA SER A 74 1.01 10.96 12.39
C SER A 74 0.22 12.00 13.19
N PHE A 75 0.58 13.28 13.08
CA PHE A 75 -0.21 14.38 13.63
C PHE A 75 -1.44 14.71 12.78
N HIS A 76 -1.36 14.51 11.47
CA HIS A 76 -2.41 14.90 10.51
C HIS A 76 -3.34 13.74 10.12
N ILE A 77 -2.85 12.50 10.15
CA ILE A 77 -3.60 11.29 9.80
C ILE A 77 -3.38 10.18 10.83
N LYS A 78 -4.15 9.09 10.73
CA LYS A 78 -3.98 7.94 11.61
C LYS A 78 -2.58 7.35 11.47
N PRO A 79 -1.86 7.08 12.58
CA PRO A 79 -0.53 6.47 12.54
C PRO A 79 -0.47 5.16 11.73
N ASP A 80 -1.52 4.34 11.80
CA ASP A 80 -1.59 3.08 11.04
C ASP A 80 -1.53 3.33 9.52
N SER A 81 -2.12 4.43 9.04
CA SER A 81 -2.06 4.84 7.63
C SER A 81 -0.67 5.33 7.23
N VAL A 82 0.10 5.91 8.17
CA VAL A 82 1.47 6.37 7.91
C VAL A 82 2.38 5.20 7.57
N SER A 83 2.19 4.03 8.19
CA SER A 83 2.92 2.80 7.82
C SER A 83 2.72 2.39 6.36
N SER A 84 1.47 2.49 5.87
CA SER A 84 1.15 2.25 4.46
C SER A 84 1.78 3.31 3.56
N TYR A 85 1.83 4.57 4.00
CA TYR A 85 2.47 5.65 3.24
C TYR A 85 3.97 5.42 3.10
N LEU A 86 4.67 5.05 4.17
CA LEU A 86 6.10 4.71 4.13
C LEU A 86 6.38 3.58 3.14
N SER A 87 5.52 2.56 3.12
CA SER A 87 5.62 1.46 2.14
C SER A 87 5.44 1.95 0.70
N GLY A 88 4.45 2.83 0.46
CA GLY A 88 4.22 3.43 -0.86
C GLY A 88 5.37 4.32 -1.34
N ILE A 89 5.91 5.14 -0.45
CA ILE A 89 7.09 5.98 -0.72
C ILE A 89 8.29 5.10 -1.10
N CYS A 90 8.58 4.06 -0.31
CA CYS A 90 9.67 3.15 -0.62
C CYS A 90 9.48 2.50 -1.99
N ASN A 91 8.28 2.02 -2.29
CA ASN A 91 8.00 1.35 -3.55
C ASN A 91 8.17 2.26 -4.77
N GLN A 92 7.78 3.54 -4.67
CA GLN A 92 7.92 4.49 -5.78
C GLN A 92 9.32 5.07 -5.91
N LEU A 93 10.05 5.21 -4.80
CA LEU A 93 11.38 5.82 -4.79
C LEU A 93 12.52 4.81 -4.94
N GLU A 94 12.31 3.52 -4.66
CA GLU A 94 13.33 2.46 -4.77
C GLU A 94 14.04 2.38 -6.13
N PRO A 95 13.37 2.60 -7.29
CA PRO A 95 14.07 2.64 -8.57
C PRO A 95 15.13 3.74 -8.68
N TYR A 96 15.00 4.82 -7.90
CA TYR A 96 15.88 5.98 -7.89
C TYR A 96 16.84 5.98 -6.70
N PHE A 97 16.39 5.47 -5.55
CA PHE A 97 17.09 5.44 -4.27
C PHE A 97 17.04 4.00 -3.72
N PRO A 98 17.99 3.12 -4.11
CA PRO A 98 17.92 1.69 -3.78
C PRO A 98 17.93 1.40 -2.27
N ASP A 99 18.53 2.28 -1.48
CA ASP A 99 18.69 2.12 -0.03
C ASP A 99 17.44 2.56 0.76
N VAL A 100 16.39 3.08 0.09
CA VAL A 100 15.17 3.57 0.75
C VAL A 100 14.51 2.52 1.64
N ARG A 101 14.53 1.25 1.22
CA ARG A 101 13.96 0.15 2.02
C ARG A 101 14.76 -0.09 3.29
N GLU A 102 16.08 0.02 3.22
CA GLU A 102 16.95 -0.10 4.39
C GLU A 102 16.67 1.03 5.38
N HIS A 103 16.60 2.27 4.89
CA HIS A 103 16.26 3.44 5.70
C HIS A 103 14.90 3.31 6.39
N ARG A 104 13.88 2.85 5.66
CA ARG A 104 12.53 2.59 6.20
C ARG A 104 12.52 1.48 7.26
N ASN A 105 13.33 0.45 7.09
CA ASN A 105 13.42 -0.66 8.04
C ASN A 105 14.38 -0.39 9.22
N SER A 106 14.98 0.80 9.28
CA SER A 106 15.84 1.19 10.40
C SER A 106 15.09 1.17 11.74
N ILE A 107 15.86 0.98 12.81
CA ILE A 107 15.33 1.00 14.19
C ILE A 107 14.71 2.36 14.49
N LEU A 108 15.30 3.46 14.02
CA LEU A 108 14.80 4.81 14.27
C LEU A 108 13.39 5.00 13.72
N VAL A 109 13.15 4.65 12.45
CA VAL A 109 11.82 4.78 11.82
C VAL A 109 10.81 3.88 12.52
N SER A 110 11.19 2.63 12.83
CA SER A 110 10.32 1.66 13.51
C SER A 110 9.91 2.11 14.92
N CYS A 111 10.86 2.61 15.71
CA CYS A 111 10.61 3.15 17.05
C CYS A 111 9.77 4.43 16.98
N THR A 112 10.03 5.30 16.00
CA THR A 112 9.26 6.55 15.80
C THR A 112 7.81 6.25 15.48
N LEU A 113 7.55 5.32 14.55
CA LEU A 113 6.21 4.89 14.20
C LEU A 113 5.50 4.28 15.42
N THR A 114 6.19 3.43 16.18
CA THR A 114 5.67 2.86 17.43
C THR A 114 5.29 3.94 18.45
N GLY A 115 6.14 4.96 18.60
CA GLY A 115 5.87 6.11 19.46
C GLY A 115 4.64 6.89 18.99
N CYS A 116 4.52 7.14 17.69
CA CYS A 116 3.38 7.81 17.08
C CYS A 116 2.08 7.03 17.27
N CYS A 117 2.09 5.70 17.09
CA CYS A 117 0.94 4.85 17.37
C CYS A 117 0.52 4.92 18.85
N ARG A 118 1.46 5.06 19.79
CA ARG A 118 1.14 5.22 21.22
C ARG A 118 0.59 6.60 21.54
N GLN A 119 1.09 7.64 20.90
CA GLN A 119 0.73 9.03 21.18
C GLN A 119 -0.58 9.45 20.50
N PHE A 120 -0.73 9.10 19.22
CA PHE A 120 -1.84 9.53 18.36
C PHE A 120 -2.79 8.40 17.96
N GLY A 121 -2.51 7.17 18.43
CA GLY A 121 -3.34 6.02 18.15
C GLY A 121 -4.76 6.19 18.69
N THR A 122 -5.74 5.87 17.86
CA THR A 122 -7.14 5.78 18.29
C THR A 122 -7.50 4.32 18.54
N PRO A 123 -8.31 3.99 19.57
CA PRO A 123 -8.82 2.64 19.75
C PRO A 123 -9.48 2.11 18.48
N ILE A 124 -9.23 0.84 18.16
CA ILE A 124 -9.85 0.20 17.01
C ILE A 124 -11.36 0.14 17.22
N LYS A 125 -12.11 0.97 16.48
CA LYS A 125 -13.56 0.87 16.41
C LYS A 125 -13.93 -0.30 15.49
N ARG A 126 -14.18 -1.46 16.09
CA ARG A 126 -14.74 -2.62 15.35
C ARG A 126 -16.21 -2.37 15.07
N LYS A 127 -16.63 -2.53 13.81
CA LYS A 127 -18.06 -2.65 13.49
C LYS A 127 -18.60 -3.92 14.17
N LYS A 128 -19.84 -3.89 14.64
CA LYS A 128 -20.47 -5.10 15.19
C LYS A 128 -20.54 -6.16 14.08
N PRO A 129 -20.33 -7.45 14.42
CA PRO A 129 -20.51 -8.52 13.45
C PRO A 129 -21.95 -8.50 12.94
N LEU A 130 -22.12 -8.79 11.65
CA LEU A 130 -23.44 -8.96 11.06
C LEU A 130 -24.08 -10.20 11.70
N SER A 131 -25.32 -10.09 12.13
CA SER A 131 -26.06 -11.17 12.78
C SER A 131 -27.24 -11.65 11.91
N THR A 132 -27.75 -12.85 12.20
CA THR A 132 -28.96 -13.36 11.52
C THR A 132 -30.17 -12.45 11.72
N SER A 133 -30.27 -11.77 12.87
CA SER A 133 -31.31 -10.75 13.09
C SER A 133 -31.19 -9.56 12.13
N ASP A 134 -29.97 -9.14 11.83
CA ASP A 134 -29.73 -8.04 10.88
C ASP A 134 -30.11 -8.46 9.46
N LEU A 135 -29.79 -9.70 9.05
CA LEU A 135 -30.20 -10.25 7.75
C LEU A 135 -31.71 -10.30 7.59
N ASN A 136 -32.40 -10.80 8.61
CA ASN A 136 -33.86 -10.85 8.62
C ASN A 136 -34.44 -9.43 8.52
N HIS A 137 -33.86 -8.48 9.25
CA HIS A 137 -34.30 -7.08 9.20
C HIS A 137 -34.20 -6.51 7.77
N VAL A 138 -33.05 -6.67 7.12
CA VAL A 138 -32.84 -6.20 5.75
C VAL A 138 -33.78 -6.91 4.78
N PHE A 139 -33.93 -8.24 4.89
CA PHE A 139 -34.84 -9.03 4.05
C PHE A 139 -36.29 -8.54 4.15
N TYR A 140 -36.82 -8.35 5.37
CA TYR A 140 -38.19 -7.88 5.53
C TYR A 140 -38.41 -6.47 5.00
N GLN A 141 -37.41 -5.59 5.06
CA GLN A 141 -37.48 -4.24 4.52
C GLN A 141 -37.43 -4.17 2.99
N THR A 142 -36.68 -5.07 2.35
CA THR A 142 -36.38 -4.97 0.91
C THR A 142 -37.03 -6.04 0.04
N ARG A 143 -37.60 -7.12 0.62
CA ARG A 143 -38.23 -8.23 -0.13
C ARG A 143 -39.33 -7.81 -1.11
N SER A 144 -40.05 -6.74 -0.81
CA SER A 144 -41.17 -6.25 -1.63
C SER A 144 -40.73 -5.21 -2.66
N SER A 145 -39.46 -4.80 -2.66
CA SER A 145 -38.96 -3.82 -3.61
C SER A 145 -38.91 -4.43 -5.02
N PRO A 146 -39.46 -3.73 -6.03
CA PRO A 146 -39.33 -4.15 -7.41
C PRO A 146 -37.94 -3.81 -7.99
N HIS A 147 -37.15 -2.96 -7.32
CA HIS A 147 -35.87 -2.47 -7.84
C HIS A 147 -34.83 -3.59 -7.92
N HIS A 148 -34.08 -3.58 -9.03
CA HIS A 148 -33.01 -4.55 -9.27
C HIS A 148 -31.91 -4.44 -8.22
N ASP A 149 -31.49 -3.22 -7.88
CA ASP A 149 -30.38 -2.97 -6.95
C ASP A 149 -30.67 -3.50 -5.54
N ASP A 150 -31.92 -3.44 -5.08
CA ASP A 150 -32.33 -3.99 -3.78
C ASP A 150 -32.25 -5.53 -3.78
N LYS A 151 -32.65 -6.17 -4.88
CA LYS A 151 -32.55 -7.62 -5.04
C LYS A 151 -31.10 -8.07 -5.17
N LEU A 152 -30.28 -7.31 -5.90
CA LEU A 152 -28.85 -7.55 -6.04
C LEU A 152 -28.13 -7.40 -4.70
N PHE A 153 -28.47 -6.36 -3.93
CA PHE A 153 -27.96 -6.14 -2.58
C PHE A 153 -28.30 -7.30 -1.65
N LEU A 154 -29.56 -7.75 -1.64
CA LEU A 154 -29.97 -8.94 -0.88
C LEU A 154 -29.20 -10.19 -1.30
N ALA A 155 -29.07 -10.44 -2.60
CA ALA A 155 -28.32 -11.58 -3.10
C ALA A 155 -26.87 -11.54 -2.59
N MET A 156 -26.15 -10.43 -2.79
CA MET A 156 -24.78 -10.24 -2.31
C MET A 156 -24.63 -10.40 -0.80
N LEU A 157 -25.57 -9.84 -0.02
CA LEU A 157 -25.56 -9.90 1.43
C LEU A 157 -25.71 -11.33 1.95
N PHE A 158 -26.68 -12.08 1.43
CA PHE A 158 -26.93 -13.46 1.84
C PHE A 158 -25.85 -14.41 1.32
N THR A 159 -25.38 -14.25 0.07
CA THR A 159 -24.26 -15.06 -0.44
C THR A 159 -22.96 -14.77 0.31
N GLY A 160 -22.70 -13.51 0.64
CA GLY A 160 -21.51 -13.14 1.42
C GLY A 160 -21.57 -13.69 2.84
N PHE A 161 -22.71 -13.56 3.51
CA PHE A 161 -22.87 -14.08 4.87
C PHE A 161 -22.82 -15.61 4.94
N HIS A 162 -23.47 -16.33 4.03
CA HIS A 162 -23.51 -17.80 4.07
C HIS A 162 -22.36 -18.49 3.33
N GLY A 163 -21.67 -17.80 2.44
CA GLY A 163 -20.60 -18.36 1.59
C GLY A 163 -19.18 -17.99 2.03
N LEU A 164 -18.99 -16.96 2.85
CA LEU A 164 -17.67 -16.53 3.36
C LEU A 164 -17.47 -16.73 4.87
N LEU A 165 -18.51 -17.17 5.59
CA LEU A 165 -18.44 -17.67 6.96
C LEU A 165 -18.35 -19.20 6.97
#